data_AF-A0A924ZPP0-F1
#
_entry.id   AF-A0A924ZPP0-F1
#
_cell.length_a   1.000
_cell.length_b   1.000
_cell.length_c   1.000
_cell.angle_alpha   90.00
_cell.angle_beta   90.00
_cell.angle_gamma   90.00
#
_symmetry.space_group_name_H-M   'P 1'
#
loop_
_entity.id
_entity.type
_entity.pdbx_description
1 polymer ?
#
loop_
_entity_poly.entity_id
_entity_poly.type
_entity_poly.pdbx_seq_one_letter_code
_entity_poly.pdbx_strand_id
1 'polypeptide(L)'
;MKRLIFICLMIGCLVLKGQGLIDLLKSDTSVIIQKVLNDSVKYRLQIIYTRIEKNNSFFKKDKSNLVTEYVRKKPEEYFFPASMVKMPVAALALEKINELKVFGVDEYTPFAPLSDFECTKPNVLPAPFTTQDLIDRIFVYSDNHAFNYLYELCGQAFINKRLEQLGYSNSRIIEKIS
;
A
#
# COMPACT_ATOMS: atom_id res chain seq x y z
N MET A 1 -39.95 55.98 23.10
CA MET A 1 -39.85 54.51 23.14
C MET A 1 -39.24 54.01 21.84
N LYS A 2 -37.94 53.70 21.80
CA LYS A 2 -37.29 53.11 20.62
C LYS A 2 -37.18 51.59 20.85
N ARG A 3 -37.88 50.79 20.05
CA ARG A 3 -37.77 49.32 20.07
C ARG A 3 -36.54 48.91 19.24
N LEU A 4 -35.53 48.37 19.90
CA LEU A 4 -34.34 47.79 19.27
C LEU A 4 -34.69 46.34 18.87
N ILE A 5 -34.78 46.07 17.57
CA ILE A 5 -34.99 44.71 17.05
C ILE A 5 -33.62 44.08 16.87
N PHE A 6 -33.31 43.08 17.70
CA PHE A 6 -32.08 42.30 17.60
C PHE A 6 -32.33 41.17 16.58
N ILE A 7 -31.86 41.35 15.34
CA ILE A 7 -31.88 40.28 14.34
C ILE A 7 -30.67 39.39 14.61
N CYS A 8 -30.91 38.24 15.22
CA CYS A 8 -29.90 37.19 15.38
C CYS A 8 -29.76 36.46 14.04
N LEU A 9 -28.74 36.86 13.25
CA LEU A 9 -28.37 36.16 12.03
C LEU A 9 -27.67 34.84 12.44
N MET A 10 -28.44 33.74 12.47
CA MET A 10 -27.89 32.40 12.58
C MET A 10 -27.21 32.05 11.25
N ILE A 11 -25.94 32.40 11.12
CA ILE A 11 -25.08 31.88 10.05
C ILE A 11 -24.81 30.42 10.40
N GLY A 12 -25.67 29.53 9.90
CA GLY A 12 -25.41 28.10 9.92
C GLY A 12 -24.13 27.83 9.15
N CYS A 13 -23.08 27.42 9.86
CA CYS A 13 -21.86 26.92 9.24
C CYS A 13 -22.24 25.62 8.50
N LEU A 14 -22.42 25.70 7.18
CA LEU A 14 -22.48 24.51 6.34
C LEU A 14 -21.08 23.88 6.41
N VAL A 15 -20.92 22.88 7.26
CA VAL A 15 -19.77 21.99 7.19
C VAL A 15 -19.91 21.26 5.85
N LEU A 16 -19.13 21.67 4.85
CA LEU A 16 -18.99 20.94 3.60
C LEU A 16 -18.41 19.56 3.93
N LYS A 17 -19.30 18.58 4.11
CA LYS A 17 -18.92 17.18 4.22
C LYS A 17 -18.26 16.82 2.90
N GLY A 18 -16.99 16.43 2.93
CA GLY A 18 -16.23 16.10 1.73
C GLY A 18 -17.00 15.08 0.88
N GLN A 19 -16.94 15.24 -0.44
CA GLN A 19 -17.63 14.38 -1.39
C GLN A 19 -17.18 12.91 -1.20
N GLY A 20 -18.15 11.98 -1.14
CA GLY A 20 -17.86 10.55 -1.01
C GLY A 20 -17.16 10.01 -2.25
N LEU A 21 -16.45 8.87 -2.11
CA LEU A 21 -15.70 8.25 -3.20
C LEU A 21 -16.55 8.05 -4.45
N ILE A 22 -17.78 7.55 -4.30
CA ILE A 22 -18.65 7.25 -5.44
C ILE A 22 -19.09 8.52 -6.17
N ASP A 23 -19.34 9.60 -5.43
CA ASP A 23 -19.74 10.87 -6.01
C ASP A 23 -18.56 11.53 -6.74
N LEU A 24 -17.35 11.41 -6.21
CA LEU A 24 -16.12 11.84 -6.86
C LEU A 24 -15.93 11.10 -8.20
N LEU A 25 -16.01 9.77 -8.18
CA LEU A 25 -15.83 8.94 -9.38
C LEU A 25 -16.92 9.20 -10.42
N LYS A 26 -18.18 9.44 -10.00
CA LYS A 26 -19.28 9.78 -10.90
C LYS A 26 -19.17 11.18 -11.50
N SER A 27 -18.50 12.11 -10.82
CA SER A 27 -18.29 13.48 -11.31
C SER A 27 -17.22 13.57 -12.41
N ASP A 28 -16.41 12.52 -12.60
CA ASP A 28 -15.38 12.47 -13.62
C ASP A 28 -15.97 12.43 -15.03
N THR A 29 -15.48 13.25 -15.96
CA THR A 29 -16.01 13.35 -17.34
C THR A 29 -15.36 12.36 -18.32
N SER A 30 -14.37 11.59 -17.87
CA SER A 30 -13.66 10.62 -18.68
C SER A 30 -14.56 9.46 -19.10
N VAL A 31 -14.73 9.31 -20.42
CA VAL A 31 -15.55 8.25 -21.02
C VAL A 31 -15.10 6.86 -20.55
N ILE A 32 -13.79 6.63 -20.41
CA ILE A 32 -13.28 5.32 -19.98
C ILE A 32 -13.59 5.05 -18.51
N ILE A 33 -13.47 6.05 -17.62
CA ILE A 33 -13.79 5.91 -16.20
C ILE A 33 -15.27 5.61 -16.04
N GLN A 34 -16.14 6.37 -16.72
CA GLN A 34 -17.58 6.15 -16.67
C GLN A 34 -17.97 4.77 -17.21
N LYS A 35 -17.36 4.31 -18.31
CA LYS A 35 -17.59 2.98 -18.86
C LYS A 35 -17.21 1.87 -17.87
N VAL A 36 -16.02 1.96 -17.26
CA VAL A 36 -15.52 0.94 -16.32
C VAL A 36 -16.31 0.94 -15.02
N LEU A 37 -16.71 2.12 -14.52
CA LEU A 37 -17.50 2.27 -13.32
C LEU A 37 -18.93 1.72 -13.50
N ASN A 38 -19.59 2.06 -14.62
CA ASN A 38 -20.95 1.62 -14.93
C ASN A 38 -21.03 0.11 -15.17
N ASP A 39 -19.96 -0.51 -15.67
CA ASP A 39 -19.86 -1.95 -15.89
C ASP A 39 -18.81 -2.62 -14.98
N SER A 40 -18.80 -2.22 -13.70
CA SER A 40 -17.80 -2.68 -12.71
C SER A 40 -17.76 -4.19 -12.51
N VAL A 41 -18.84 -4.91 -12.82
CA VAL A 41 -18.87 -6.38 -12.78
C VAL A 41 -18.06 -6.97 -13.93
N LYS A 42 -18.28 -6.50 -15.17
CA LYS A 42 -17.53 -6.97 -16.35
C LYS A 42 -16.04 -6.70 -16.21
N TYR A 43 -15.68 -5.51 -15.73
CA TYR A 43 -14.28 -5.11 -15.57
C TYR A 43 -13.68 -5.55 -14.24
N ARG A 44 -14.46 -6.23 -13.37
CA ARG A 44 -14.07 -6.66 -12.03
C ARG A 44 -13.46 -5.54 -11.19
N LEU A 45 -13.89 -4.29 -11.44
CA LEU A 45 -13.39 -3.12 -10.73
C LEU A 45 -13.72 -3.27 -9.23
N GLN A 46 -12.73 -3.09 -8.38
CA GLN A 46 -12.91 -2.97 -6.94
C GLN A 46 -12.02 -1.84 -6.43
N ILE A 47 -12.60 -0.93 -5.64
CA ILE A 47 -11.87 0.17 -5.02
C ILE A 47 -12.15 0.12 -3.53
N ILE A 48 -11.09 0.10 -2.73
CA ILE A 48 -11.13 0.23 -1.28
C ILE A 48 -10.40 1.53 -0.96
N TYR A 49 -11.14 2.53 -0.50
CA TYR A 49 -10.58 3.85 -0.21
C TYR A 49 -10.77 4.16 1.27
N THR A 50 -9.67 4.35 1.99
CA THR A 50 -9.71 4.77 3.40
C THR A 50 -9.18 6.19 3.50
N ARG A 51 -10.05 7.13 3.89
CA ARG A 51 -9.68 8.51 4.19
C ARG A 51 -9.33 8.64 5.67
N ILE A 52 -8.25 9.37 5.94
CA ILE A 52 -7.82 9.73 7.29
C ILE A 52 -8.40 11.11 7.60
N GLU A 53 -9.47 11.15 8.38
CA GLU A 53 -10.09 12.39 8.83
C GLU A 53 -9.44 12.86 10.12
N LYS A 54 -8.66 13.94 10.04
CA LYS A 54 -8.06 14.55 11.22
C LYS A 54 -9.12 15.34 11.99
N ASN A 55 -9.41 14.96 13.24
CA ASN A 55 -10.18 15.81 14.14
C ASN A 55 -9.29 16.91 14.69
N ASN A 56 -9.31 18.08 14.06
CA ASN A 56 -8.70 19.29 14.60
C ASN A 56 -9.71 19.99 15.52
N SER A 57 -10.06 19.37 16.65
CA SER A 57 -10.79 20.09 17.70
C SER A 57 -9.78 20.81 18.59
N PHE A 58 -10.01 22.10 18.86
CA PHE A 58 -9.18 22.93 19.75
C PHE A 58 -8.97 22.28 21.14
N PHE A 59 -9.87 21.38 21.56
CA PHE A 59 -9.85 20.71 22.87
C PHE A 59 -9.44 19.23 22.84
N LYS A 60 -9.16 18.64 21.67
CA LYS A 60 -8.72 17.24 21.55
C LYS A 60 -7.65 17.09 20.48
N LYS A 61 -6.40 16.92 20.93
CA LYS A 61 -5.32 16.39 20.09
C LYS A 61 -5.60 14.92 19.75
N ASP A 62 -5.43 14.58 18.48
CA ASP A 62 -5.11 13.23 17.97
C ASP A 62 -6.12 12.10 18.18
N LYS A 63 -7.34 12.25 17.65
CA LYS A 63 -8.06 11.07 17.14
C LYS A 63 -8.38 11.26 15.67
N SER A 64 -7.51 10.73 14.81
CA SER A 64 -7.84 10.54 13.40
C SER A 64 -8.94 9.48 13.29
N ASN A 65 -10.01 9.80 12.57
CA ASN A 65 -11.01 8.82 12.19
C ASN A 65 -10.62 8.22 10.85
N LEU A 66 -10.68 6.90 10.73
CA LEU A 66 -10.54 6.21 9.46
C LEU A 66 -11.94 5.95 8.91
N VAL A 67 -12.25 6.53 7.75
CA VAL A 67 -13.51 6.28 7.05
C VAL A 67 -13.18 5.50 5.79
N THR A 68 -13.75 4.30 5.65
CA THR A 68 -13.52 3.44 4.49
C THR A 68 -14.77 3.39 3.61
N GLU A 69 -14.58 3.70 2.34
CA GLU A 69 -15.59 3.62 1.29
C GLU A 69 -15.19 2.57 0.26
N TYR A 70 -16.18 1.99 -0.41
CA TYR A 70 -15.97 0.87 -1.32
C TYR A 70 -16.70 1.06 -2.65
N VAL A 71 -16.05 0.66 -3.74
CA VAL A 71 -16.71 0.31 -5.01
C VAL A 71 -16.59 -1.20 -5.18
N ARG A 72 -17.74 -1.90 -5.29
CA ARG A 72 -17.84 -3.36 -5.50
C ARG A 72 -16.92 -4.16 -4.55
N LYS A 73 -17.22 -4.12 -3.25
CA LYS A 73 -16.50 -4.91 -2.23
C LYS A 73 -16.74 -6.42 -2.45
N LYS A 74 -15.73 -7.12 -2.97
CA LYS A 74 -15.73 -8.56 -3.26
C LYS A 74 -14.43 -9.17 -2.71
N PRO A 75 -14.36 -9.44 -1.39
CA PRO A 75 -13.13 -9.86 -0.72
C PRO A 75 -12.65 -11.27 -1.13
N GLU A 76 -13.56 -12.13 -1.59
CA GLU A 76 -13.26 -13.50 -2.04
C GLU A 76 -12.86 -13.58 -3.52
N GLU A 77 -12.89 -12.45 -4.24
CA GLU A 77 -12.52 -12.44 -5.65
C GLU A 77 -10.99 -12.38 -5.80
N TYR A 78 -10.42 -13.34 -6.51
CA TYR A 78 -8.98 -13.39 -6.76
C TYR A 78 -8.53 -12.30 -7.75
N PHE A 79 -7.54 -11.50 -7.36
CA PHE A 79 -6.85 -10.55 -8.22
C PHE A 79 -5.40 -10.96 -8.39
N PHE A 80 -4.94 -11.05 -9.64
CA PHE A 80 -3.52 -11.20 -9.92
C PHE A 80 -2.79 -9.92 -9.50
N PRO A 81 -1.86 -9.97 -8.53
CA PRO A 81 -1.32 -8.76 -7.91
C PRO A 81 -0.29 -8.03 -8.78
N ALA A 82 0.27 -8.69 -9.81
CA ALA A 82 1.41 -8.17 -10.56
C ALA A 82 2.49 -7.60 -9.60
N SER A 83 3.07 -6.42 -9.88
CA SER A 83 4.08 -5.78 -9.03
C SER A 83 3.60 -5.36 -7.63
N MET A 84 2.31 -5.46 -7.29
CA MET A 84 1.82 -5.14 -5.94
C MET A 84 2.41 -6.06 -4.86
N VAL A 85 2.92 -7.24 -5.23
CA VAL A 85 3.63 -8.14 -4.31
C VAL A 85 4.94 -7.54 -3.78
N LYS A 86 5.52 -6.54 -4.46
CA LYS A 86 6.83 -5.99 -4.10
C LYS A 86 6.80 -5.22 -2.79
N MET A 87 5.76 -4.41 -2.58
CA MET A 87 5.62 -3.61 -1.36
C MET A 87 5.56 -4.46 -0.07
N PRO A 88 4.71 -5.49 0.06
CA PRO A 88 4.69 -6.31 1.26
C PRO A 88 6.02 -7.05 1.45
N VAL A 89 6.66 -7.56 0.39
CA VAL A 89 7.97 -8.22 0.53
C VAL A 89 9.06 -7.24 0.98
N ALA A 90 9.07 -6.00 0.49
CA ALA A 90 9.99 -4.95 0.95
C ALA A 90 9.80 -4.63 2.45
N ALA A 91 8.55 -4.51 2.90
CA ALA A 91 8.25 -4.30 4.32
C ALA A 91 8.68 -5.48 5.20
N LEU A 92 8.42 -6.71 4.75
CA LEU A 92 8.83 -7.93 5.44
C LEU A 92 10.35 -8.12 5.47
N ALA A 93 11.06 -7.66 4.44
CA ALA A 93 12.52 -7.65 4.43
C ALA A 93 13.07 -6.72 5.52
N LEU A 94 12.52 -5.51 5.67
CA LEU A 94 12.89 -4.61 6.76
C LEU A 94 12.56 -5.19 8.15
N GLU A 95 11.42 -5.87 8.29
CA GLU A 95 11.08 -6.59 9.51
C GLU A 95 12.15 -7.64 9.84
N LYS A 96 12.54 -8.46 8.87
CA LYS A 96 13.60 -9.47 9.02
C LYS A 96 14.96 -8.87 9.34
N ILE A 97 15.35 -7.78 8.67
CA ILE A 97 16.59 -7.05 8.99
C ILE A 97 16.56 -6.53 10.42
N ASN A 98 15.41 -6.03 10.90
CA ASN A 98 15.28 -5.56 12.26
C ASN A 98 15.49 -6.68 13.31
N GLU A 99 15.13 -7.92 13.00
CA GLU A 99 15.45 -9.10 13.83
C GLU A 99 16.96 -9.40 13.84
N LEU A 100 17.65 -9.13 12.74
CA LEU A 100 19.08 -9.42 12.57
C LEU A 100 20.00 -8.33 13.16
N LYS A 101 19.47 -7.18 13.58
CA LYS A 101 20.25 -6.10 14.21
C LYS A 101 21.04 -6.54 15.42
N VAL A 102 20.57 -7.54 16.17
CA VAL A 102 21.28 -8.11 17.31
C VAL A 102 22.61 -8.78 16.92
N PHE A 103 22.78 -9.14 15.65
CA PHE A 103 24.01 -9.69 15.08
C PHE A 103 24.85 -8.64 14.34
N GLY A 104 24.49 -7.35 14.44
CA GLY A 104 25.17 -6.27 13.72
C GLY A 104 24.83 -6.17 12.24
N VAL A 105 23.71 -6.77 11.79
CA VAL A 105 23.21 -6.66 10.42
C VAL A 105 22.10 -5.62 10.38
N ASP A 106 22.20 -4.68 9.45
CA ASP A 106 21.23 -3.61 9.21
C ASP A 106 20.88 -3.47 7.72
N GLU A 107 20.03 -2.49 7.40
CA GLU A 107 19.57 -2.24 6.04
C GLU A 107 20.67 -1.82 5.06
N TYR A 108 21.82 -1.38 5.58
CA TYR A 108 23.01 -0.97 4.84
C TYR A 108 24.07 -2.08 4.72
N THR A 109 23.83 -3.23 5.36
CA THR A 109 24.73 -4.38 5.29
C THR A 109 24.61 -5.04 3.92
N PRO A 110 25.69 -5.11 3.10
CA PRO A 110 25.62 -5.73 1.79
C PRO A 110 25.47 -7.25 1.87
N PHE A 111 24.64 -7.84 1.01
CA PHE A 111 24.48 -9.28 0.87
C PHE A 111 24.32 -9.70 -0.59
N ALA A 112 24.47 -11.00 -0.84
CA ALA A 112 24.26 -11.62 -2.15
C ALA A 112 23.56 -12.98 -1.99
N PRO A 113 22.67 -13.37 -2.91
CA PRO A 113 22.14 -14.72 -3.01
C PRO A 113 23.23 -15.78 -3.11
N LEU A 114 22.98 -16.96 -2.55
CA LEU A 114 23.89 -18.10 -2.70
C LEU A 114 23.95 -18.61 -4.15
N SER A 115 22.89 -18.45 -4.94
CA SER A 115 22.91 -18.81 -6.38
C SER A 115 23.87 -17.94 -7.19
N ASP A 116 24.11 -16.71 -6.75
CA ASP A 116 24.98 -15.76 -7.44
C ASP A 116 26.46 -15.98 -7.08
N PHE A 117 26.75 -16.96 -6.21
CA PHE A 117 28.10 -17.50 -5.98
C PHE A 117 28.51 -18.57 -7.01
N GLU A 118 27.64 -18.96 -7.96
CA GLU A 118 28.07 -19.75 -9.12
C GLU A 118 28.94 -18.88 -10.06
N CYS A 119 30.25 -19.14 -10.09
CA CYS A 119 31.27 -18.47 -10.92
C CYS A 119 31.03 -18.45 -12.45
N THR A 120 29.87 -18.87 -12.96
CA THR A 120 29.67 -19.18 -14.39
C THR A 120 28.56 -18.40 -15.09
N LYS A 121 27.83 -17.52 -14.41
CA LYS A 121 26.87 -16.63 -15.08
C LYS A 121 27.24 -15.16 -14.84
N PRO A 122 27.30 -14.33 -15.90
CA PRO A 122 27.45 -12.89 -15.70
C PRO A 122 26.24 -12.40 -14.91
N ASN A 123 26.50 -11.94 -13.70
CA ASN A 123 25.50 -11.30 -12.85
C ASN A 123 24.84 -10.15 -13.62
N VAL A 124 23.50 -10.15 -13.66
CA VAL A 124 22.73 -9.05 -14.27
C VAL A 124 22.90 -7.76 -13.45
N LEU A 125 23.30 -7.88 -12.18
CA LEU A 125 23.54 -6.78 -11.25
C LEU A 125 24.82 -7.04 -10.45
N PRO A 126 25.78 -6.10 -10.38
CA PRO A 126 27.00 -6.29 -9.60
C PRO A 126 26.66 -6.34 -8.09
N ALA A 127 26.51 -7.56 -7.56
CA ALA A 127 26.41 -7.83 -6.13
C ALA A 127 27.74 -7.50 -5.41
N PRO A 128 27.72 -7.22 -4.09
CA PRO A 128 26.58 -7.28 -3.17
C PRO A 128 25.70 -6.01 -3.17
N PHE A 129 24.42 -6.16 -2.82
CA PHE A 129 23.46 -5.06 -2.60
C PHE A 129 23.06 -4.94 -1.14
N THR A 130 22.69 -3.74 -0.71
CA THR A 130 22.06 -3.54 0.60
C THR A 130 20.53 -3.71 0.51
N THR A 131 19.85 -3.91 1.64
CA THR A 131 18.38 -3.96 1.63
C THR A 131 17.80 -2.62 1.20
N GLN A 132 18.44 -1.50 1.58
CA GLN A 132 18.05 -0.16 1.16
C GLN A 132 18.16 0.02 -0.36
N ASP A 133 19.27 -0.38 -0.99
CA ASP A 133 19.40 -0.32 -2.45
C ASP A 133 18.24 -1.03 -3.15
N LEU A 134 17.95 -2.26 -2.72
CA LEU A 134 16.93 -3.10 -3.36
C LEU A 134 15.52 -2.49 -3.21
N ILE A 135 15.22 -1.91 -2.05
CA ILE A 135 13.96 -1.21 -1.78
C ILE A 135 13.82 0.03 -2.66
N ASP A 136 14.88 0.82 -2.81
CA ASP A 136 14.87 2.01 -3.67
C ASP A 136 14.57 1.61 -5.13
N ARG A 137 15.19 0.54 -5.63
CA ARG A 137 14.94 0.02 -6.99
C ARG A 137 13.50 -0.47 -7.18
N ILE A 138 12.94 -1.16 -6.18
CA ILE A 138 11.55 -1.61 -6.19
C ILE A 138 10.59 -0.41 -6.31
N PHE A 139 10.80 0.66 -5.54
CA PHE A 139 9.86 1.78 -5.52
C PHE A 139 10.10 2.80 -6.63
N VAL A 140 11.33 2.98 -7.12
CA VAL A 140 11.65 3.94 -8.18
C VAL A 140 11.26 3.41 -9.57
N TYR A 141 11.47 2.12 -9.85
CA TYR A 141 11.20 1.56 -11.18
C TYR A 141 10.65 0.13 -11.18
N SER A 142 10.10 -0.34 -10.06
CA SER A 142 9.46 -1.65 -9.96
C SER A 142 10.39 -2.80 -10.37
N ASP A 143 11.65 -2.75 -9.95
CA ASP A 143 12.66 -3.75 -10.32
C ASP A 143 12.32 -5.18 -9.86
N ASN A 144 12.23 -6.10 -10.80
CA ASN A 144 11.97 -7.52 -10.57
C ASN A 144 13.16 -8.26 -9.95
N HIS A 145 14.39 -7.94 -10.36
CA HIS A 145 15.59 -8.52 -9.78
C HIS A 145 15.75 -8.11 -8.32
N ALA A 146 15.49 -6.84 -8.01
CA ALA A 146 15.56 -6.37 -6.63
C ALA A 146 14.52 -7.05 -5.73
N PHE A 147 13.30 -7.24 -6.24
CA PHE A 147 12.29 -8.05 -5.56
C PHE A 147 12.76 -9.49 -5.32
N ASN A 148 13.34 -10.13 -6.33
CA ASN A 148 13.80 -11.51 -6.21
C ASN A 148 14.90 -11.67 -5.14
N TYR A 149 15.80 -10.69 -5.02
CA TYR A 149 16.78 -10.64 -3.92
C TYR A 149 16.12 -10.58 -2.55
N LEU A 150 15.14 -9.70 -2.35
CA LEU A 150 14.42 -9.59 -1.07
C LEU A 150 13.55 -10.83 -0.80
N TYR A 151 12.98 -11.42 -1.84
CA TYR A 151 12.23 -12.68 -1.75
C TYR A 151 13.13 -13.81 -1.25
N GLU A 152 14.36 -13.91 -1.76
CA GLU A 152 15.34 -14.91 -1.33
C GLU A 152 15.88 -14.63 0.08
N LEU A 153 16.16 -13.36 0.41
CA LEU A 153 16.53 -12.94 1.76
C LEU A 153 15.47 -13.37 2.78
N CYS A 154 14.19 -13.14 2.48
CA CYS A 154 13.08 -13.47 3.36
C CYS A 154 12.80 -14.97 3.41
N GLY A 155 12.70 -15.60 2.24
CA GLY A 155 12.23 -16.96 2.04
C GLY A 155 10.71 -17.07 1.99
N GLN A 156 10.19 -17.91 1.10
CA GLN A 156 8.75 -18.11 0.87
C GLN A 156 7.96 -18.43 2.14
N ALA A 157 8.49 -19.33 2.98
CA ALA A 157 7.83 -19.76 4.20
C ALA A 157 7.64 -18.61 5.20
N PHE A 158 8.68 -17.80 5.40
CA PHE A 158 8.62 -16.62 6.24
C PHE A 158 7.58 -15.62 5.71
N ILE A 159 7.64 -15.30 4.41
CA ILE A 159 6.74 -14.34 3.77
C ILE A 159 5.28 -14.72 4.01
N ASN A 160 4.90 -15.95 3.65
CA ASN A 160 3.49 -16.37 3.73
C ASN A 160 3.01 -16.53 5.17
N LYS A 161 3.84 -17.07 6.06
CA LYS A 161 3.51 -17.15 7.49
C LYS A 161 3.31 -15.77 8.09
N ARG A 162 4.14 -14.80 7.72
CA ARG A 162 4.06 -13.45 8.27
C ARG A 162 2.85 -12.69 7.75
N LEU A 163 2.54 -12.81 6.46
CA LEU A 163 1.30 -12.27 5.88
C LEU A 163 0.05 -12.79 6.61
N GLU A 164 -0.01 -14.10 6.90
CA GLU A 164 -1.11 -14.70 7.66
C GLU A 164 -1.21 -14.12 9.08
N GLN A 165 -0.09 -14.00 9.80
CA GLN A 165 -0.06 -13.40 11.14
C GLN A 165 -0.50 -11.93 11.17
N LEU A 166 -0.27 -11.20 10.07
CA LEU A 166 -0.71 -9.81 9.89
C LEU A 166 -2.18 -9.70 9.44
N GLY A 167 -2.90 -10.83 9.29
CA GLY A 167 -4.31 -10.87 8.91
C GLY A 167 -4.56 -10.97 7.39
N TYR A 168 -3.53 -11.20 6.58
CA TYR A 168 -3.63 -11.35 5.12
C TYR A 168 -3.70 -12.82 4.69
N SER A 169 -4.60 -13.60 5.30
CA SER A 169 -4.75 -15.04 5.05
C SER A 169 -5.11 -15.40 3.60
N ASN A 170 -5.76 -14.48 2.88
CA ASN A 170 -6.20 -14.65 1.49
C ASN A 170 -5.12 -14.21 0.47
N SER A 171 -3.92 -13.86 0.93
CA SER A 171 -2.79 -13.50 0.09
C SER A 171 -1.71 -14.57 0.16
N ARG A 172 -1.10 -14.86 -0.99
CA ARG A 172 0.03 -15.80 -1.11
C ARG A 172 1.05 -15.26 -2.10
N ILE A 173 2.32 -15.33 -1.73
CA ILE A 173 3.46 -14.98 -2.60
C ILE A 173 4.32 -16.24 -2.67
N ILE A 174 4.21 -16.97 -3.77
CA ILE A 174 4.75 -18.34 -3.88
C ILE A 174 5.92 -18.47 -4.84
N GLU A 175 6.21 -17.43 -5.61
CA GLU A 175 7.24 -17.45 -6.64
C GLU A 175 7.94 -16.10 -6.78
N LYS A 176 9.13 -16.17 -7.38
CA LYS A 176 9.85 -15.03 -7.94
C LYS A 176 9.10 -14.48 -9.15
N ILE A 177 9.38 -13.23 -9.50
CA ILE A 177 8.79 -12.60 -10.69
C ILE A 177 9.86 -12.47 -11.79
N SER A 178 9.43 -12.66 -13.03
CA SER A 178 10.26 -12.47 -14.23
C SER A 178 10.23 -11.02 -14.68
#